data_AF-A0A662SB49-F1
#
_entry.id   AF-A0A662SB49-F1
#
_cell.length_a   1.000
_cell.length_b   1.000
_cell.length_c   1.000
_cell.angle_alpha   90.00
_cell.angle_beta   90.00
_cell.angle_gamma   90.00
#
_symmetry.space_group_name_H-M   'P 1'
#
loop_
_entity.id
_entity.type
_entity.pdbx_description
1 polymer ?
#
loop_
_entity_poly.entity_id
_entity_poly.type
_entity_poly.pdbx_seq_one_letter_code
_entity_poly.pdbx_strand_id
1 'polypeptide(L)'
;MALVSLTLIPMGATAQVAARTAHIPGNPLEGALFAASRPLADLLNPDGTLNLATGFRGRLDARGWRLVSGPGEALRFAPLAVSGDDRWAACFGPNGTDMQVYALAMDGKGNLYVGGDFTTAGGVTVNHVAMWDGSGWSALGSGTNGGVNALAVDDDGNLYVGGSFTGAGRVSANYIAMWDGNGWSALGSGMDGIVRALAVDGNGNLYAGGYFTTAGGMSANYIARWDGSSWSALGSGMNDVVHALAVDGDGNLYAGGGFTVAGGVTANYIARWDGSSWSALGSGTDDLVRALVVDGSYLYAGGYFTTAGGVGVNHLARWDGSSWSAIGDGVSGGDNVVYALAVGAGGSLYVGGHFTTAGGVSAGHIAVWSPRTGLWYALGDGMDNWVHALVVDGGDLYAGGGFTTAGDVNANYVARWDGSGWSALGGGMSSSVRALAADESGNLYAGGEFITAGGVPVNHIVRWDGSGWSALGGGMNNT
;
A
#
# COMPACT_ATOMS: atom_id res chain seq x y z
N MET A 1 4.19 -45.72 -51.32
CA MET A 1 3.68 -46.67 -50.32
C MET A 1 4.90 -47.28 -49.64
N ALA A 2 5.20 -46.86 -48.41
CA ALA A 2 6.23 -47.42 -47.56
C ALA A 2 5.62 -47.50 -46.16
N LEU A 3 5.35 -48.72 -45.69
CA LEU A 3 4.89 -49.00 -44.34
C LEU A 3 6.07 -48.86 -43.38
N VAL A 4 5.89 -48.13 -42.29
CA VAL A 4 6.72 -48.30 -41.09
C VAL A 4 5.88 -49.13 -40.13
N SER A 5 6.23 -50.41 -39.97
CA SER A 5 5.71 -51.23 -38.88
C SER A 5 6.51 -50.92 -37.62
N LEU A 6 5.84 -50.55 -36.53
CA LEU A 6 6.41 -50.59 -35.19
C LEU A 6 6.13 -51.97 -34.60
N THR A 7 7.17 -52.73 -34.27
CA THR A 7 7.06 -53.97 -33.49
C THR A 7 7.76 -53.75 -32.16
N LEU A 8 7.03 -53.88 -31.05
CA LEU A 8 7.57 -53.83 -29.68
C LEU A 8 7.67 -55.26 -29.15
N ILE A 9 8.88 -55.67 -28.77
CA ILE A 9 9.12 -56.91 -27.99
C ILE A 9 9.46 -56.45 -26.56
N PRO A 10 8.84 -57.02 -25.52
CA PRO A 10 9.09 -56.60 -24.15
C PRO A 10 10.32 -57.30 -23.59
N MET A 11 11.36 -56.55 -23.23
CA MET A 11 12.26 -56.88 -22.11
C MET A 11 13.14 -55.66 -21.77
N GLY A 12 13.19 -55.35 -20.48
CA GLY A 12 14.21 -54.58 -19.74
C GLY A 12 15.00 -53.46 -20.43
N ALA A 13 14.78 -52.23 -19.94
CA ALA A 13 15.68 -51.08 -19.90
C ALA A 13 16.39 -50.64 -21.21
N THR A 14 16.07 -49.39 -21.60
CA THR A 14 16.65 -48.55 -22.67
C THR A 14 16.33 -48.93 -24.13
N ALA A 15 15.63 -48.03 -24.84
CA ALA A 15 15.44 -48.08 -26.29
C ALA A 15 16.26 -46.96 -26.95
N GLN A 16 17.20 -47.31 -27.84
CA GLN A 16 17.80 -46.37 -28.81
C GLN A 16 17.16 -46.59 -30.18
N VAL A 17 16.87 -45.51 -30.89
CA VAL A 17 16.33 -45.53 -32.27
C VAL A 17 17.47 -45.24 -33.25
N ALA A 18 17.80 -46.21 -34.10
CA ALA A 18 18.66 -45.99 -35.25
C ALA A 18 17.83 -46.03 -36.55
N ALA A 19 17.89 -44.97 -37.35
CA ALA A 19 17.32 -44.93 -38.69
C ALA A 19 18.45 -45.03 -39.73
N ARG A 20 18.39 -46.02 -40.63
CA ARG A 20 19.20 -46.06 -41.86
C ARG A 20 18.33 -45.67 -43.05
N THR A 21 18.80 -44.74 -43.86
CA THR A 21 18.18 -44.33 -45.14
C THR A 21 18.82 -45.09 -46.32
N ALA A 22 18.00 -45.61 -47.23
CA ALA A 22 18.45 -46.13 -48.52
C ALA A 22 18.38 -45.03 -49.59
N HIS A 23 19.46 -44.89 -50.37
CA HIS A 23 19.69 -43.90 -51.42
C HIS A 23 19.07 -44.34 -52.75
N ILE A 24 18.29 -43.48 -53.41
CA ILE A 24 17.89 -43.63 -54.82
C ILE A 24 18.13 -42.26 -55.51
N PRO A 25 19.07 -42.15 -56.47
CA PRO A 25 19.38 -40.87 -57.11
C PRO A 25 18.42 -40.55 -58.26
N GLY A 26 17.91 -39.31 -58.32
CA GLY A 26 17.30 -38.73 -59.52
C GLY A 26 15.89 -38.10 -59.42
N ASN A 27 15.42 -37.62 -58.27
CA ASN A 27 14.12 -36.93 -58.17
C ASN A 27 14.29 -35.39 -58.07
N PRO A 28 13.68 -34.54 -58.93
CA PRO A 28 13.89 -33.09 -58.96
C PRO A 28 13.18 -32.28 -57.85
N LEU A 29 12.79 -32.91 -56.74
CA LEU A 29 12.10 -32.26 -55.62
C LEU A 29 13.04 -31.98 -54.41
N GLU A 30 14.34 -31.86 -54.63
CA GLU A 30 15.31 -31.49 -53.57
C GLU A 30 15.29 -29.99 -53.19
N GLY A 31 14.40 -29.18 -53.77
CA GLY A 31 14.36 -27.72 -53.58
C GLY A 31 13.35 -27.19 -52.55
N ALA A 32 12.48 -28.02 -51.97
CA ALA A 32 11.49 -27.56 -50.99
C ALA A 32 11.14 -28.69 -50.04
N LEU A 33 11.68 -28.68 -48.82
CA LEU A 33 11.15 -29.37 -47.62
C LEU A 33 12.03 -29.11 -46.38
N PHE A 34 12.28 -27.84 -46.05
CA PHE A 34 12.51 -27.46 -44.65
C PHE A 34 11.15 -27.12 -44.04
N ALA A 35 10.29 -28.12 -43.87
CA ALA A 35 9.11 -27.95 -43.04
C ALA A 35 9.59 -27.90 -41.58
N ALA A 36 9.36 -26.76 -40.91
CA ALA A 36 9.58 -26.62 -39.48
C ALA A 36 8.92 -27.79 -38.74
N SER A 37 9.61 -28.37 -37.74
CA SER A 37 9.05 -29.42 -36.91
C SER A 37 7.84 -28.87 -36.15
N ARG A 38 6.68 -29.51 -36.28
CA ARG A 38 5.48 -29.10 -35.56
C ARG A 38 5.62 -29.44 -34.07
N PRO A 39 5.26 -28.54 -33.14
CA PRO A 39 5.23 -28.87 -31.72
C PRO A 39 4.27 -30.03 -31.44
N LEU A 40 4.67 -30.98 -30.59
CA LEU A 40 3.81 -32.10 -30.18
C LEU A 40 2.50 -31.61 -29.51
N ALA A 41 2.55 -30.49 -28.78
CA ALA A 41 1.39 -29.89 -28.10
C ALA A 41 0.19 -29.68 -29.02
N ASP A 42 0.42 -29.31 -30.28
CA ASP A 42 -0.63 -29.04 -31.27
C ASP A 42 -1.42 -30.28 -31.70
N LEU A 43 -0.94 -31.47 -31.32
CA LEU A 43 -1.54 -32.76 -31.63
C LEU A 43 -2.05 -33.48 -30.38
N LEU A 44 -2.09 -32.81 -29.22
CA LEU A 44 -2.58 -33.41 -27.98
C LEU A 44 -4.01 -32.96 -27.68
N ASN A 45 -4.84 -33.89 -27.22
CA ASN A 45 -6.05 -33.58 -26.49
C ASN A 45 -5.70 -32.97 -25.11
N PRO A 46 -6.64 -32.30 -24.42
CA PRO A 46 -6.41 -31.76 -23.08
C PRO A 46 -5.94 -32.80 -22.04
N ASP A 47 -6.24 -34.08 -22.24
CA ASP A 47 -5.79 -35.19 -21.39
C ASP A 47 -4.39 -35.73 -21.75
N GLY A 48 -3.71 -35.11 -22.71
CA GLY A 48 -2.39 -35.49 -23.19
C GLY A 48 -2.38 -36.66 -24.18
N THR A 49 -3.55 -37.22 -24.55
CA THR A 49 -3.63 -38.26 -25.58
C THR A 49 -3.47 -37.65 -26.97
N LEU A 50 -2.94 -38.43 -27.93
CA LEU A 50 -2.69 -37.93 -29.27
C LEU A 50 -4.01 -37.81 -30.06
N ASN A 51 -4.33 -36.61 -30.52
CA ASN A 51 -5.45 -36.34 -31.41
C ASN A 51 -5.04 -36.55 -32.87
N LEU A 52 -5.33 -37.76 -33.38
CA LEU A 52 -5.04 -38.14 -34.77
C LEU A 52 -6.24 -38.01 -35.72
N ALA A 53 -7.32 -37.34 -35.31
CA ALA A 53 -8.57 -37.28 -36.08
C ALA A 53 -8.38 -36.73 -37.50
N THR A 54 -7.35 -35.91 -37.72
CA THR A 54 -7.02 -35.32 -39.03
C THR A 54 -5.85 -36.00 -39.73
N GLY A 55 -5.18 -36.96 -39.08
CA GLY A 55 -3.93 -37.57 -39.54
C GLY A 55 -2.76 -36.59 -39.54
N PHE A 56 -1.55 -37.07 -39.24
CA PHE A 56 -0.33 -36.26 -39.29
C PHE A 56 0.74 -36.96 -40.16
N ARG A 57 1.40 -36.19 -41.03
CA ARG A 57 2.60 -36.61 -41.76
C ARG A 57 3.63 -35.48 -41.71
N GLY A 58 4.75 -35.70 -41.02
CA GLY A 58 5.81 -34.71 -40.87
C GLY A 58 6.78 -35.08 -39.75
N ARG A 59 7.68 -34.16 -39.41
CA ARG A 59 8.56 -34.25 -38.24
C ARG A 59 7.89 -33.56 -37.06
N LEU A 60 7.93 -34.20 -35.90
CA LEU A 60 7.35 -33.69 -34.66
C LEU A 60 8.46 -33.33 -33.67
N ASP A 61 8.31 -32.19 -33.01
CA ASP A 61 9.18 -31.79 -31.90
C ASP A 61 8.54 -32.22 -30.58
N ALA A 62 9.10 -33.26 -29.96
CA ALA A 62 8.67 -33.80 -28.68
C ALA A 62 9.56 -33.34 -27.51
N ARG A 63 10.46 -32.38 -27.73
CA ARG A 63 11.27 -31.82 -26.64
C ARG A 63 10.35 -31.18 -25.60
N GLY A 64 10.65 -31.40 -24.32
CA GLY A 64 9.81 -30.94 -23.21
C GLY A 64 8.63 -31.86 -22.90
N TRP A 65 8.51 -33.05 -23.50
CA TRP A 65 7.45 -34.03 -23.22
C TRP A 65 8.00 -35.41 -22.88
N ARG A 66 7.37 -36.10 -21.94
CA ARG A 66 7.57 -37.52 -21.60
C ARG A 66 6.32 -38.32 -21.93
N LEU A 67 6.50 -39.55 -22.38
CA LEU A 67 5.40 -40.48 -22.58
C LEU A 67 5.02 -41.14 -21.25
N VAL A 68 3.74 -41.16 -20.93
CA VAL A 68 3.16 -41.72 -19.70
C VAL A 68 2.20 -42.85 -20.06
N SER A 69 2.31 -43.96 -19.34
CA SER A 69 1.43 -45.12 -19.48
C SER A 69 1.13 -45.71 -18.10
N GLY A 70 -0.11 -46.17 -17.88
CA GLY A 70 -0.54 -46.87 -16.66
C GLY A 70 -1.45 -48.07 -16.99
N PRO A 71 -1.63 -49.03 -16.06
CA PRO A 71 -2.49 -50.18 -16.28
C PRO A 71 -3.94 -49.75 -16.52
N GLY A 72 -4.46 -49.99 -17.73
CA GLY A 72 -5.83 -49.60 -18.12
C GLY A 72 -5.99 -48.15 -18.60
N GLU A 73 -4.91 -47.36 -18.65
CA GLU A 73 -4.93 -45.98 -19.14
C GLU A 73 -4.41 -45.88 -20.59
N ALA A 74 -4.95 -44.93 -21.35
CA ALA A 74 -4.42 -44.60 -22.67
C ALA A 74 -3.02 -43.95 -22.55
N LEU A 75 -2.14 -44.29 -23.50
CA LEU A 75 -0.83 -43.63 -23.64
C LEU A 75 -1.04 -42.13 -23.87
N ARG A 76 -0.43 -41.32 -23.01
CA ARG A 76 -0.49 -39.85 -23.08
C ARG A 76 0.89 -39.23 -22.95
N PHE A 77 1.06 -38.03 -23.47
CA PHE A 77 2.26 -37.22 -23.28
C PHE A 77 2.02 -36.22 -22.14
N ALA A 78 2.97 -36.16 -21.21
CA ALA A 78 3.02 -35.16 -20.14
C ALA A 78 4.27 -34.29 -20.31
N PRO A 79 4.31 -33.05 -19.83
CA PRO A 79 5.54 -32.25 -19.86
C PRO A 79 6.69 -32.96 -19.12
N LEU A 80 7.90 -32.86 -19.66
CA LEU A 80 9.14 -33.18 -18.93
C LEU A 80 9.26 -32.14 -17.82
N ALA A 81 8.95 -32.55 -16.59
CA ALA A 81 9.30 -31.74 -15.43
C ALA A 81 10.82 -31.54 -15.44
N VAL A 82 11.25 -30.28 -15.37
CA VAL A 82 12.59 -29.94 -14.87
C VAL A 82 12.76 -30.69 -13.55
N SER A 83 13.90 -31.35 -13.35
CA SER A 83 14.19 -32.05 -12.12
C SER A 83 14.00 -31.08 -10.95
N GLY A 84 12.91 -31.25 -10.20
CA GLY A 84 12.81 -30.66 -8.88
C GLY A 84 13.88 -31.31 -8.04
N ASP A 85 14.84 -30.52 -7.55
CA ASP A 85 15.21 -30.73 -6.17
C ASP A 85 13.94 -30.45 -5.35
N ASP A 86 13.68 -31.20 -4.28
CA ASP A 86 12.54 -30.93 -3.37
C ASP A 86 12.70 -29.60 -2.60
N ARG A 87 13.57 -28.71 -3.09
CA ARG A 87 13.69 -27.33 -2.69
C ARG A 87 12.78 -26.53 -3.60
N TRP A 88 11.51 -26.44 -3.20
CA TRP A 88 10.61 -25.41 -3.68
C TRP A 88 11.37 -24.08 -3.71
N ALA A 89 11.52 -23.48 -4.90
CA ALA A 89 12.09 -22.15 -4.98
C ALA A 89 11.24 -21.22 -4.09
N ALA A 90 11.89 -20.34 -3.32
CA ALA A 90 11.20 -19.41 -2.39
C ALA A 90 10.14 -18.53 -3.08
N CYS A 91 10.12 -18.50 -4.41
CA CYS A 91 9.09 -17.86 -5.23
C CYS A 91 7.71 -18.56 -5.22
N PHE A 92 7.51 -19.68 -4.51
CA PHE A 92 6.17 -20.29 -4.29
C PHE A 92 5.57 -19.99 -2.90
N GLY A 93 6.09 -19.00 -2.17
CA GLY A 93 5.55 -18.56 -0.88
C GLY A 93 4.20 -17.82 -1.00
N PRO A 94 3.42 -17.72 0.09
CA PRO A 94 2.21 -16.91 0.11
C PRO A 94 2.56 -15.44 -0.15
N ASN A 95 1.79 -14.78 -1.01
CA ASN A 95 2.02 -13.37 -1.35
C ASN A 95 1.41 -12.43 -0.29
N GLY A 96 1.94 -11.21 -0.20
CA GLY A 96 1.43 -10.15 0.67
C GLY A 96 1.41 -10.55 2.15
N THR A 97 0.47 -9.99 2.91
CA THR A 97 0.35 -10.21 4.37
C THR A 97 -0.84 -11.10 4.72
N ASP A 98 -0.78 -11.83 5.84
CA ASP A 98 -1.88 -12.73 6.28
C ASP A 98 -3.05 -12.03 6.98
N MET A 99 -2.90 -10.77 7.37
CA MET A 99 -3.97 -9.91 7.90
C MET A 99 -3.82 -8.46 7.41
N GLN A 100 -4.70 -7.58 7.89
CA GLN A 100 -4.87 -6.22 7.40
C GLN A 100 -3.64 -5.34 7.62
N VAL A 101 -3.42 -4.44 6.66
CA VAL A 101 -2.46 -3.35 6.71
C VAL A 101 -3.17 -2.05 7.12
N TYR A 102 -2.56 -1.31 8.04
CA TYR A 102 -3.09 -0.05 8.57
C TYR A 102 -2.25 1.16 8.21
N ALA A 103 -0.93 1.00 8.08
CA ALA A 103 -0.01 2.10 7.82
C ALA A 103 1.06 1.69 6.82
N LEU A 104 1.45 2.65 5.98
CA LEU A 104 2.55 2.55 5.02
C LEU A 104 3.46 3.76 5.21
N ALA A 105 4.77 3.54 5.14
CA ALA A 105 5.77 4.61 5.14
C ALA A 105 6.93 4.24 4.21
N MET A 106 7.42 5.20 3.43
CA MET A 106 8.58 5.04 2.57
C MET A 106 9.79 5.73 3.21
N ASP A 107 10.98 5.14 3.10
CA ASP A 107 12.23 5.85 3.37
C ASP A 107 12.84 6.49 2.12
N GLY A 108 13.85 7.34 2.31
CA GLY A 108 14.58 7.98 1.21
C GLY A 108 15.44 7.03 0.36
N LYS A 109 15.43 5.71 0.65
CA LYS A 109 16.12 4.68 -0.13
C LYS A 109 15.14 3.85 -0.98
N GLY A 110 13.84 4.13 -0.89
CA GLY A 110 12.80 3.40 -1.60
C GLY A 110 12.32 2.14 -0.89
N ASN A 111 12.67 1.93 0.39
CA ASN A 111 12.10 0.84 1.18
C ASN A 111 10.70 1.22 1.65
N LEU A 112 9.77 0.28 1.50
CA LEU A 112 8.42 0.38 2.04
C LEU A 112 8.35 -0.33 3.39
N TYR A 113 7.98 0.40 4.44
CA TYR A 113 7.58 -0.15 5.72
C TYR A 113 6.08 -0.30 5.79
N VAL A 114 5.65 -1.47 6.28
CA VAL A 114 4.24 -1.86 6.37
C VAL A 114 3.92 -2.21 7.80
N GLY A 115 2.83 -1.66 8.34
CA GLY A 115 2.37 -1.88 9.72
C GLY A 115 0.90 -2.29 9.76
N GLY A 116 0.57 -3.26 10.60
CA GLY A 116 -0.79 -3.79 10.70
C GLY A 116 -0.95 -4.91 11.74
N ASP A 117 -1.96 -5.75 11.55
CA ASP A 117 -2.24 -6.90 12.44
C ASP A 117 -1.66 -8.23 11.93
N PHE A 118 -1.00 -8.23 10.77
CA PHE A 118 -0.42 -9.42 10.15
C PHE A 118 0.74 -10.04 10.95
N THR A 119 0.99 -11.32 10.77
CA THR A 119 2.14 -12.03 11.36
C THR A 119 3.14 -12.53 10.33
N THR A 120 2.71 -12.65 9.07
CA THR A 120 3.56 -13.07 7.96
C THR A 120 3.45 -12.11 6.78
N ALA A 121 4.53 -11.98 6.02
CA ALA A 121 4.59 -11.25 4.76
C ALA A 121 5.42 -12.04 3.74
N GLY A 122 4.88 -12.41 2.59
CA GLY A 122 5.65 -13.17 1.59
C GLY A 122 6.09 -14.56 2.06
N GLY A 123 5.44 -15.13 3.08
CA GLY A 123 5.88 -16.36 3.77
C GLY A 123 6.97 -16.15 4.83
N VAL A 124 7.48 -14.93 4.98
CA VAL A 124 8.40 -14.55 6.06
C VAL A 124 7.58 -14.23 7.31
N THR A 125 7.94 -14.81 8.45
CA THR A 125 7.41 -14.37 9.74
C THR A 125 8.00 -13.02 10.10
N VAL A 126 7.15 -12.00 10.20
CA VAL A 126 7.55 -10.59 10.35
C VAL A 126 6.94 -9.95 11.60
N ASN A 127 5.78 -10.43 12.06
CA ASN A 127 5.05 -9.97 13.24
C ASN A 127 4.75 -8.46 13.24
N HIS A 128 3.63 -8.10 12.62
CA HIS A 128 2.94 -6.79 12.61
C HIS A 128 3.68 -5.63 11.94
N VAL A 129 4.95 -5.83 11.60
CA VAL A 129 5.75 -4.86 10.84
C VAL A 129 6.72 -5.57 9.91
N ALA A 130 6.78 -5.12 8.66
CA ALA A 130 7.67 -5.67 7.63
C ALA A 130 8.28 -4.56 6.78
N MET A 131 9.43 -4.86 6.17
CA MET A 131 10.07 -4.03 5.16
C MET A 131 10.04 -4.74 3.81
N TRP A 132 9.71 -4.01 2.76
CA TRP A 132 9.85 -4.41 1.38
C TRP A 132 10.90 -3.53 0.70
N ASP A 133 11.96 -4.15 0.18
CA ASP A 133 13.11 -3.46 -0.43
C ASP A 133 12.99 -3.30 -1.97
N GLY A 134 11.79 -3.54 -2.51
CA GLY A 134 11.56 -3.60 -3.97
C GLY A 134 11.65 -5.02 -4.54
N SER A 135 12.27 -5.96 -3.83
CA SER A 135 12.52 -7.32 -4.32
C SER A 135 12.07 -8.42 -3.35
N GLY A 136 12.13 -8.16 -2.05
CA GLY A 136 11.88 -9.16 -1.02
C GLY A 136 11.35 -8.55 0.27
N TRP A 137 10.63 -9.39 1.01
CA TRP A 137 10.20 -9.08 2.37
C TRP A 137 11.31 -9.38 3.35
N SER A 138 11.53 -8.45 4.28
CA SER A 138 12.41 -8.63 5.42
C SER A 138 11.64 -8.41 6.72
N ALA A 139 11.84 -9.32 7.67
CA ALA A 139 11.45 -9.09 9.05
C ALA A 139 12.37 -8.05 9.69
N LEU A 140 11.79 -7.16 10.48
CA LEU A 140 12.55 -6.27 11.34
C LEU A 140 12.81 -7.04 12.65
N GLY A 141 13.88 -7.83 12.69
CA GLY A 141 14.15 -8.73 13.82
C GLY A 141 13.02 -9.74 14.06
N SER A 142 12.43 -9.73 15.25
CA SER A 142 11.24 -10.56 15.57
C SER A 142 9.91 -9.80 15.47
N GLY A 143 9.91 -8.58 14.90
CA GLY A 143 8.76 -7.69 14.83
C GLY A 143 8.27 -7.21 16.20
N THR A 144 7.00 -6.83 16.28
CA THR A 144 6.33 -6.46 17.54
C THR A 144 5.44 -7.60 18.04
N ASN A 145 5.01 -7.55 19.31
CA ASN A 145 4.08 -8.54 19.89
C ASN A 145 2.59 -8.12 19.83
N GLY A 146 2.29 -7.08 19.05
CA GLY A 146 0.94 -6.55 18.84
C GLY A 146 0.90 -5.58 17.65
N GLY A 147 -0.30 -5.18 17.26
CA GLY A 147 -0.55 -4.43 16.02
C GLY A 147 0.13 -3.07 15.98
N VAL A 148 0.56 -2.68 14.78
CA VAL A 148 1.17 -1.37 14.49
C VAL A 148 0.14 -0.47 13.81
N ASN A 149 -0.10 0.71 14.36
CA ASN A 149 -1.11 1.66 13.90
C ASN A 149 -0.53 2.89 13.19
N ALA A 150 0.71 3.27 13.50
CA ALA A 150 1.37 4.44 12.93
C ALA A 150 2.84 4.13 12.64
N LEU A 151 3.34 4.68 11.54
CA LEU A 151 4.73 4.60 11.11
C LEU A 151 5.21 6.02 10.81
N ALA A 152 6.46 6.32 11.16
CA ALA A 152 7.17 7.50 10.69
C ALA A 152 8.64 7.13 10.46
N VAL A 153 9.26 7.74 9.45
CA VAL A 153 10.67 7.52 9.11
C VAL A 153 11.38 8.87 9.20
N ASP A 154 12.55 8.92 9.83
CA ASP A 154 13.40 10.11 9.82
C ASP A 154 14.39 10.12 8.65
N ASP A 155 15.09 11.23 8.47
CA ASP A 155 16.05 11.42 7.37
C ASP A 155 17.25 10.47 7.43
N ASP A 156 17.56 9.93 8.61
CA ASP A 156 18.61 8.91 8.80
C ASP A 156 18.13 7.50 8.39
N GLY A 157 16.83 7.34 8.14
CA GLY A 157 16.18 6.08 7.78
C GLY A 157 15.79 5.23 8.99
N ASN A 158 15.74 5.80 10.20
CA ASN A 158 15.18 5.12 11.35
C ASN A 158 13.66 5.06 11.24
N LEU A 159 13.10 3.87 11.44
CA LEU A 159 11.67 3.66 11.50
C LEU A 159 11.18 3.76 12.94
N TYR A 160 10.23 4.65 13.18
CA TYR A 160 9.45 4.71 14.41
C TYR A 160 8.10 4.03 14.20
N VAL A 161 7.74 3.13 15.11
CA VAL A 161 6.47 2.41 15.08
C VAL A 161 5.68 2.69 16.34
N GLY A 162 4.39 2.98 16.19
CA GLY A 162 3.44 3.22 17.27
C GLY A 162 2.22 2.32 17.13
N GLY A 163 1.71 1.78 18.23
CA GLY A 163 0.57 0.86 18.16
C GLY A 163 0.12 0.30 19.51
N SER A 164 -0.35 -0.95 19.51
CA SER A 164 -0.94 -1.65 20.66
C SER A 164 -0.03 -2.74 21.27
N PHE A 165 1.27 -2.71 20.98
CA PHE A 165 2.26 -3.68 21.41
C PHE A 165 2.99 -3.29 22.71
N THR A 166 3.69 -4.25 23.33
CA THR A 166 4.52 -4.06 24.54
C THR A 166 5.95 -4.61 24.42
N GLY A 167 6.28 -5.20 23.27
CA GLY A 167 7.61 -5.69 22.94
C GLY A 167 7.91 -5.52 21.46
N ALA A 168 9.18 -5.27 21.16
CA ALA A 168 9.74 -5.19 19.82
C ALA A 168 11.07 -5.98 19.80
N GLY A 169 11.14 -7.05 19.00
CA GLY A 169 12.24 -7.99 19.07
C GLY A 169 12.40 -8.61 20.46
N ARG A 170 13.57 -8.43 21.08
CA ARG A 170 13.86 -8.86 22.46
C ARG A 170 13.76 -7.71 23.47
N VAL A 171 13.30 -6.55 23.02
CA VAL A 171 13.24 -5.34 23.82
C VAL A 171 11.81 -5.15 24.33
N SER A 172 11.67 -4.87 25.63
CA SER A 172 10.41 -4.39 26.18
C SER A 172 10.22 -2.94 25.74
N ALA A 173 9.25 -2.72 24.85
CA ALA A 173 8.99 -1.46 24.20
C ALA A 173 7.48 -1.21 24.25
N ASN A 174 7.04 -0.39 25.19
CA ASN A 174 5.62 -0.19 25.44
C ASN A 174 5.04 0.81 24.43
N TYR A 175 4.23 0.31 23.50
CA TYR A 175 3.44 1.01 22.48
C TYR A 175 4.22 1.87 21.47
N ILE A 176 5.54 1.97 21.62
CA ILE A 176 6.44 2.70 20.73
C ILE A 176 7.83 2.07 20.69
N ALA A 177 8.42 1.98 19.50
CA ALA A 177 9.77 1.44 19.29
C ALA A 177 10.43 2.09 18.08
N MET A 178 11.76 2.02 18.03
CA MET A 178 12.58 2.49 16.90
C MET A 178 13.36 1.32 16.31
N TRP A 179 13.41 1.25 15.00
CA TRP A 179 14.27 0.34 14.23
C TRP A 179 15.31 1.15 13.47
N ASP A 180 16.59 0.88 13.73
CA ASP A 180 17.75 1.60 13.13
C ASP A 180 18.34 0.90 11.89
N GLY A 181 17.63 -0.09 11.34
CA GLY A 181 18.14 -0.96 10.29
C GLY A 181 18.81 -2.25 10.78
N ASN A 182 19.25 -2.31 12.03
CA ASN A 182 19.95 -3.46 12.63
C ASN A 182 19.18 -4.07 13.80
N GLY A 183 18.53 -3.25 14.62
CA GLY A 183 17.90 -3.67 15.86
C GLY A 183 16.78 -2.77 16.32
N TRP A 184 15.89 -3.36 17.13
CA TRP A 184 14.89 -2.60 17.86
C TRP A 184 15.51 -1.94 19.09
N SER A 185 15.11 -0.70 19.32
CA SER A 185 15.36 0.03 20.56
C SER A 185 14.05 0.49 21.17
N ALA A 186 13.95 0.38 22.50
CA ALA A 186 12.91 1.06 23.25
C ALA A 186 13.26 2.54 23.35
N LEU A 187 12.24 3.40 23.29
CA LEU A 187 12.38 4.83 23.54
C LEU A 187 12.09 5.05 25.02
N GLY A 188 13.12 5.04 25.87
CA GLY A 188 12.96 5.05 27.32
C GLY A 188 12.14 3.85 27.82
N SER A 189 11.19 4.09 28.74
CA SER A 189 10.24 3.06 29.17
C SER A 189 8.99 2.93 28.28
N GLY A 190 8.92 3.66 27.16
CA GLY A 190 7.76 3.72 26.28
C GLY A 190 6.58 4.50 26.86
N MET A 191 5.38 4.15 26.40
CA MET A 191 4.10 4.76 26.79
C MET A 191 3.29 3.83 27.70
N ASP A 192 2.20 4.34 28.31
CA ASP A 192 1.20 3.54 29.02
C ASP A 192 -0.10 3.29 28.22
N GLY A 193 -0.15 3.74 26.96
CA GLY A 193 -1.32 3.61 26.09
C GLY A 193 -0.98 3.66 24.60
N ILE A 194 -1.99 3.37 23.78
CA ILE A 194 -1.85 3.24 22.32
C ILE A 194 -1.38 4.55 21.69
N VAL A 195 -0.35 4.46 20.85
CA VAL A 195 0.09 5.54 19.97
C VAL A 195 -0.71 5.47 18.66
N ARG A 196 -1.34 6.59 18.28
CA ARG A 196 -2.20 6.70 17.09
C ARG A 196 -1.59 7.53 15.96
N ALA A 197 -0.75 8.50 16.28
CA ALA A 197 -0.13 9.38 15.31
C ALA A 197 1.36 9.56 15.64
N LEU A 198 2.18 9.59 14.61
CA LEU A 198 3.61 9.87 14.68
C LEU A 198 3.94 10.95 13.64
N ALA A 199 4.83 11.87 13.99
CA ALA A 199 5.42 12.82 13.06
C ALA A 199 6.88 13.07 13.45
N VAL A 200 7.75 13.27 12.47
CA VAL A 200 9.16 13.62 12.67
C VAL A 200 9.40 15.03 12.14
N ASP A 201 10.13 15.87 12.88
CA ASP A 201 10.58 17.17 12.39
C ASP A 201 11.94 17.09 11.69
N GLY A 202 12.31 18.16 10.97
CA GLY A 202 13.61 18.23 10.27
C GLY A 202 14.85 18.25 11.16
N ASN A 203 14.69 18.22 12.49
CA ASN A 203 15.79 18.04 13.44
C ASN A 203 15.86 16.60 13.98
N GLY A 204 15.06 15.68 13.44
CA GLY A 204 15.00 14.28 13.88
C GLY A 204 14.21 14.06 15.17
N ASN A 205 13.44 15.05 15.65
CA ASN A 205 12.59 14.82 16.82
C ASN A 205 11.32 14.09 16.42
N LEU A 206 10.99 13.05 17.18
CA LEU A 206 9.75 12.32 17.02
C LEU A 206 8.68 12.89 17.95
N TYR A 207 7.50 13.17 17.42
CA TYR A 207 6.31 13.49 18.16
C TYR A 207 5.35 12.31 18.13
N ALA A 208 4.89 11.89 19.31
CA ALA A 208 3.90 10.83 19.47
C ALA A 208 2.60 11.40 20.01
N GLY A 209 1.47 11.07 19.37
CA GLY A 209 0.12 11.40 19.80
C GLY A 209 -0.73 10.15 19.96
N GLY A 210 -1.60 10.09 20.97
CA GLY A 210 -2.43 8.90 21.20
C GLY A 210 -3.25 8.93 22.47
N TYR A 211 -3.48 7.76 23.07
CA TYR A 211 -4.31 7.52 24.26
C TYR A 211 -3.51 7.42 25.57
N PHE A 212 -2.21 7.70 25.54
CA PHE A 212 -1.32 7.55 26.69
C PHE A 212 -1.37 8.77 27.63
N THR A 213 -0.98 8.57 28.88
CA THR A 213 -0.83 9.62 29.90
C THR A 213 0.58 9.71 30.48
N THR A 214 1.45 8.76 30.13
CA THR A 214 2.87 8.78 30.48
C THR A 214 3.75 8.43 29.28
N ALA A 215 4.94 9.02 29.23
CA ALA A 215 5.98 8.76 28.25
C ALA A 215 7.33 8.69 28.98
N GLY A 216 8.10 7.62 28.81
CA GLY A 216 9.38 7.46 29.52
C GLY A 216 9.27 7.46 31.05
N GLY A 217 8.10 7.11 31.60
CA GLY A 217 7.85 7.07 33.05
C GLY A 217 7.51 8.42 33.67
N MET A 218 7.47 9.49 32.87
CA MET A 218 7.02 10.82 33.27
C MET A 218 5.61 11.09 32.76
N SER A 219 4.89 11.97 33.46
CA SER A 219 3.56 12.44 33.02
C SER A 219 3.68 13.19 31.71
N ALA A 220 2.95 12.74 30.70
CA ALA A 220 2.86 13.33 29.36
C ALA A 220 1.50 12.97 28.78
N ASN A 221 0.52 13.86 28.93
CA ASN A 221 -0.86 13.58 28.57
C ASN A 221 -1.06 13.65 27.05
N TYR A 222 -1.30 12.50 26.42
CA TYR A 222 -1.68 12.27 25.03
C TYR A 222 -0.73 12.79 23.95
N ILE A 223 0.36 13.47 24.33
CA ILE A 223 1.39 13.98 23.44
C ILE A 223 2.77 14.02 24.13
N ALA A 224 3.81 13.61 23.42
CA ALA A 224 5.19 13.62 23.90
C ALA A 224 6.18 13.80 22.73
N ARG A 225 7.36 14.35 23.05
CA ARG A 225 8.47 14.55 22.10
C ARG A 225 9.66 13.71 22.54
N TRP A 226 10.26 13.00 21.59
CA TRP A 226 11.52 12.29 21.75
C TRP A 226 12.61 13.05 20.98
N ASP A 227 13.71 13.36 21.67
CA ASP A 227 14.84 14.14 21.12
C ASP A 227 16.01 13.26 20.63
N GLY A 228 15.77 11.96 20.45
CA GLY A 228 16.81 10.97 20.18
C GLY A 228 17.34 10.26 21.43
N SER A 229 17.08 10.81 22.63
CA SER A 229 17.63 10.27 23.89
C SER A 229 16.62 10.19 25.03
N SER A 230 15.67 11.11 25.09
CA SER A 230 14.73 11.23 26.20
C SER A 230 13.36 11.70 25.73
N TRP A 231 12.33 11.25 26.45
CA TRP A 231 10.99 11.79 26.31
C TRP A 231 10.88 13.10 27.09
N SER A 232 10.18 14.05 26.51
CA SER A 232 9.75 15.27 27.16
C SER A 232 8.24 15.46 26.97
N ALA A 233 7.57 15.88 28.03
CA ALA A 233 6.20 16.38 27.93
C ALA A 233 6.21 17.75 27.22
N LEU A 234 5.18 18.01 26.42
CA LEU A 234 4.98 19.32 25.80
C LEU A 234 4.04 20.11 26.71
N GLY A 235 4.60 20.89 27.64
CA GLY A 235 3.83 21.54 28.71
C GLY A 235 3.12 20.51 29.60
N SER A 236 1.85 20.76 29.93
CA SER A 236 0.99 19.80 30.64
C SER A 236 0.31 18.75 29.73
N GLY A 237 0.61 18.76 28.42
CA GLY A 237 -0.02 17.89 27.42
C GLY A 237 -1.46 18.30 27.07
N MET A 238 -2.23 17.33 26.61
CA MET A 238 -3.65 17.50 26.22
C MET A 238 -4.59 16.94 27.28
N ASN A 239 -5.89 17.25 27.19
CA ASN A 239 -6.91 16.64 28.05
C ASN A 239 -7.72 15.52 27.38
N ASP A 240 -7.45 15.20 26.11
CA ASP A 240 -8.02 14.07 25.38
C ASP A 240 -7.10 13.67 24.21
N VAL A 241 -7.47 12.62 23.49
CA VAL A 241 -6.71 11.96 22.43
C VAL A 241 -6.29 12.91 21.30
N VAL A 242 -5.04 12.72 20.85
CA VAL A 242 -4.52 13.31 19.61
C VAL A 242 -4.69 12.31 18.46
N HIS A 243 -5.36 12.75 17.39
CA HIS A 243 -5.65 11.93 16.21
C HIS A 243 -4.72 12.20 15.02
N ALA A 244 -4.25 13.44 14.88
CA ALA A 244 -3.41 13.87 13.77
C ALA A 244 -2.28 14.76 14.26
N LEU A 245 -1.11 14.61 13.65
CA LEU A 245 0.07 15.43 13.86
C LEU A 245 0.60 15.89 12.50
N ALA A 246 1.02 17.15 12.41
CA ALA A 246 1.74 17.68 11.26
C ALA A 246 2.82 18.63 11.74
N VAL A 247 3.96 18.67 11.05
CA VAL A 247 5.08 19.57 11.35
C VAL A 247 5.29 20.50 10.15
N ASP A 248 5.50 21.79 10.39
CA ASP A 248 5.88 22.73 9.34
C ASP A 248 7.40 22.87 9.18
N GLY A 249 7.82 23.58 8.12
CA GLY A 249 9.24 23.78 7.82
C GLY A 249 10.02 24.58 8.86
N ASP A 250 9.33 25.28 9.77
CA ASP A 250 9.94 26.01 10.88
C ASP A 250 10.07 25.15 12.15
N GLY A 251 9.63 23.88 12.09
CA GLY A 251 9.66 22.95 13.21
C GLY A 251 8.49 23.11 14.19
N ASN A 252 7.43 23.83 13.82
CA ASN A 252 6.24 23.90 14.65
C ASN A 252 5.41 22.63 14.48
N LEU A 253 4.92 22.10 15.59
CA LEU A 253 4.02 20.96 15.59
C LEU A 253 2.57 21.42 15.71
N TYR A 254 1.71 20.91 14.84
CA TYR A 254 0.27 21.05 14.92
C TYR A 254 -0.34 19.73 15.38
N ALA A 255 -1.17 19.79 16.42
CA ALA A 255 -1.91 18.65 16.93
C ALA A 255 -3.41 18.86 16.69
N GLY A 256 -4.07 17.84 16.15
CA GLY A 256 -5.52 17.79 15.94
C GLY A 256 -6.11 16.57 16.65
N GLY A 257 -7.26 16.71 17.30
CA GLY A 257 -7.85 15.60 18.04
C GLY A 257 -9.12 15.94 18.81
N GLY A 258 -9.36 15.22 19.91
CA GLY A 258 -10.53 15.37 20.79
C GLY A 258 -10.38 16.32 21.98
N PHE A 259 -9.21 16.93 22.12
CA PHE A 259 -8.89 17.77 23.28
C PHE A 259 -9.52 19.16 23.20
N THR A 260 -9.68 19.81 24.35
CA THR A 260 -10.10 21.22 24.49
C THR A 260 -9.11 22.08 25.27
N VAL A 261 -8.05 21.45 25.79
CA VAL A 261 -6.96 22.11 26.52
C VAL A 261 -5.63 21.55 26.02
N ALA A 262 -4.68 22.44 25.73
CA ALA A 262 -3.30 22.12 25.37
C ALA A 262 -2.33 22.93 26.23
N GLY A 263 -1.46 22.27 26.99
CA GLY A 263 -0.48 22.95 27.83
C GLY A 263 -1.06 23.88 28.90
N GLY A 264 -2.32 23.66 29.32
CA GLY A 264 -3.05 24.53 30.25
C GLY A 264 -3.74 25.72 29.59
N VAL A 265 -3.61 25.87 28.27
CA VAL A 265 -4.32 26.87 27.47
C VAL A 265 -5.58 26.23 26.88
N THR A 266 -6.71 26.94 26.91
CA THR A 266 -7.91 26.52 26.19
C THR A 266 -7.63 26.52 24.68
N ALA A 267 -7.59 25.34 24.07
CA ALA A 267 -7.32 25.14 22.66
C ALA A 267 -8.27 24.05 22.16
N ASN A 268 -9.35 24.45 21.49
CA ASN A 268 -10.41 23.53 21.09
C ASN A 268 -10.00 22.74 19.83
N TYR A 269 -9.73 21.45 20.04
CA TYR A 269 -9.46 20.38 19.06
C TYR A 269 -8.25 20.57 18.15
N ILE A 270 -7.59 21.73 18.21
CA ILE A 270 -6.39 22.06 17.46
C ILE A 270 -5.48 23.02 18.23
N ALA A 271 -4.17 22.74 18.23
CA ALA A 271 -3.16 23.56 18.90
C ALA A 271 -1.83 23.53 18.15
N ARG A 272 -1.03 24.58 18.30
CA ARG A 272 0.34 24.69 17.77
C ARG A 272 1.33 24.70 18.92
N TRP A 273 2.41 23.93 18.77
CA TRP A 273 3.58 23.97 19.62
C TRP A 273 4.72 24.64 18.85
N ASP A 274 5.29 25.70 19.44
CA ASP A 274 6.37 26.50 18.84
C ASP A 274 7.78 26.06 19.23
N GLY A 275 7.90 24.88 19.84
CA GLY A 275 9.14 24.40 20.46
C GLY A 275 9.22 24.65 21.97
N SER A 276 8.37 25.54 22.52
CA SER A 276 8.41 25.94 23.93
C SER A 276 7.04 26.01 24.61
N SER A 277 6.00 26.37 23.87
CA SER A 277 4.67 26.60 24.42
C SER A 277 3.57 26.19 23.44
N TRP A 278 2.44 25.78 24.01
CA TRP A 278 1.22 25.55 23.25
C TRP A 278 0.47 26.86 23.08
N SER A 279 -0.02 27.11 21.87
CA SER A 279 -0.97 28.18 21.58
C SER A 279 -2.21 27.62 20.89
N ALA A 280 -3.35 28.22 21.21
CA ALA A 280 -4.57 28.01 20.45
C ALA A 280 -4.45 28.72 19.09
N LEU A 281 -5.03 28.11 18.05
CA LEU A 281 -5.19 28.77 16.75
C LEU A 281 -6.53 29.50 16.78
N GLY A 282 -6.52 30.79 17.15
CA GLY A 282 -7.74 31.55 17.40
C GLY A 282 -8.58 30.92 18.51
N SER A 283 -9.88 30.70 18.27
CA SER A 283 -10.77 29.98 19.20
C SER A 283 -10.74 28.45 19.03
N GLY A 284 -9.88 27.91 18.16
CA GLY A 284 -9.90 26.51 17.74
C GLY A 284 -11.09 26.18 16.82
N THR A 285 -11.40 24.89 16.70
CA THR A 285 -12.60 24.40 16.00
C THR A 285 -13.72 24.05 16.99
N ASP A 286 -14.92 23.75 16.50
CA ASP A 286 -16.07 23.32 17.33
C ASP A 286 -16.24 21.80 17.45
N ASP A 287 -15.49 21.01 16.68
CA ASP A 287 -15.46 19.55 16.75
C ASP A 287 -14.08 18.99 16.32
N LEU A 288 -13.95 17.66 16.36
CA LEU A 288 -12.74 16.88 16.12
C LEU A 288 -12.06 17.24 14.79
N VAL A 289 -10.74 17.42 14.87
CA VAL A 289 -9.84 17.46 13.71
C VAL A 289 -9.30 16.04 13.47
N ARG A 290 -9.46 15.54 12.23
CA ARG A 290 -9.06 14.18 11.81
C ARG A 290 -7.86 14.16 10.88
N ALA A 291 -7.68 15.20 10.08
CA ALA A 291 -6.60 15.31 9.10
C ALA A 291 -5.94 16.69 9.20
N LEU A 292 -4.62 16.70 9.10
CA LEU A 292 -3.80 17.90 9.05
C LEU A 292 -2.80 17.75 7.89
N VAL A 293 -2.62 18.81 7.10
CA VAL A 293 -1.51 18.90 6.15
C VAL A 293 -0.98 20.33 6.12
N VAL A 294 0.34 20.46 5.98
CA VAL A 294 1.02 21.74 5.86
C VAL A 294 1.42 21.95 4.40
N ASP A 295 1.22 23.18 3.89
CA ASP A 295 1.73 23.65 2.60
C ASP A 295 2.38 25.03 2.80
N GLY A 296 3.71 25.07 2.83
CA GLY A 296 4.46 26.27 3.18
C GLY A 296 4.07 26.79 4.56
N SER A 297 3.53 28.01 4.63
CA SER A 297 3.07 28.63 5.87
C SER A 297 1.61 28.33 6.21
N TYR A 298 0.89 27.60 5.35
CA TYR A 298 -0.52 27.27 5.57
C TYR A 298 -0.66 25.92 6.25
N LEU A 299 -1.55 25.87 7.23
CA LEU A 299 -2.08 24.62 7.76
C LEU A 299 -3.50 24.42 7.25
N TYR A 300 -3.77 23.24 6.71
CA TYR A 300 -5.11 22.80 6.36
C TYR A 300 -5.59 21.79 7.39
N ALA A 301 -6.77 22.02 7.94
CA ALA A 301 -7.41 21.13 8.89
C ALA A 301 -8.70 20.59 8.29
N GLY A 302 -8.91 19.28 8.38
CA GLY A 302 -10.12 18.58 7.98
C GLY A 302 -10.68 17.71 9.11
N GLY A 303 -11.99 17.64 9.26
CA GLY A 303 -12.61 16.86 10.32
C GLY A 303 -14.13 16.96 10.37
N TYR A 304 -14.69 16.91 11.57
CA TYR A 304 -16.15 16.98 11.81
C TYR A 304 -16.66 18.40 12.08
N PHE A 305 -15.75 19.37 12.28
CA PHE A 305 -16.08 20.73 12.72
C PHE A 305 -16.82 21.56 11.66
N THR A 306 -17.67 22.49 12.09
CA THR A 306 -18.36 23.44 11.21
C THR A 306 -17.82 24.86 11.32
N THR A 307 -17.12 25.17 12.42
CA THR A 307 -16.52 26.47 12.67
C THR A 307 -15.03 26.35 13.05
N ALA A 308 -14.25 27.36 12.67
CA ALA A 308 -12.85 27.52 13.04
C ALA A 308 -12.55 29.00 13.30
N GLY A 309 -12.03 29.33 14.49
CA GLY A 309 -11.77 30.73 14.84
C GLY A 309 -13.03 31.62 14.89
N GLY A 310 -14.21 31.03 15.10
CA GLY A 310 -15.51 31.73 14.99
C GLY A 310 -15.99 31.95 13.56
N VAL A 311 -15.22 31.52 12.56
CA VAL A 311 -15.60 31.55 11.14
C VAL A 311 -16.32 30.26 10.78
N GLY A 312 -17.43 30.34 10.05
CA GLY A 312 -18.08 29.14 9.46
C GLY A 312 -17.25 28.63 8.29
N VAL A 313 -16.85 27.36 8.32
CA VAL A 313 -15.87 26.77 7.40
C VAL A 313 -16.29 25.41 6.80
N ASN A 314 -17.31 24.74 7.38
CA ASN A 314 -17.86 23.45 6.93
C ASN A 314 -16.78 22.37 6.68
N HIS A 315 -16.27 21.79 7.77
CA HIS A 315 -15.43 20.58 7.82
C HIS A 315 -14.01 20.71 7.24
N LEU A 316 -13.67 21.88 6.69
CA LEU A 316 -12.36 22.18 6.14
C LEU A 316 -12.00 23.65 6.31
N ALA A 317 -10.86 23.93 6.94
CA ALA A 317 -10.38 25.29 7.15
C ALA A 317 -8.89 25.43 6.85
N ARG A 318 -8.49 26.65 6.49
CA ARG A 318 -7.08 27.03 6.32
C ARG A 318 -6.67 28.05 7.36
N TRP A 319 -5.56 27.80 8.03
CA TRP A 319 -4.87 28.71 8.92
C TRP A 319 -3.65 29.34 8.21
N ASP A 320 -3.53 30.66 8.27
CA ASP A 320 -2.45 31.43 7.61
C ASP A 320 -1.30 31.85 8.54
N GLY A 321 -1.27 31.31 9.76
CA GLY A 321 -0.36 31.73 10.83
C GLY A 321 -1.01 32.69 11.83
N SER A 322 -2.11 33.34 11.46
CA SER A 322 -2.79 34.35 12.31
C SER A 322 -4.31 34.19 12.40
N SER A 323 -4.94 33.70 11.33
CA SER A 323 -6.39 33.63 11.23
C SER A 323 -6.88 32.38 10.50
N TRP A 324 -8.05 31.90 10.91
CA TRP A 324 -8.78 30.87 10.19
C TRP A 324 -9.57 31.51 9.06
N SER A 325 -9.55 30.84 7.91
CA SER A 325 -10.36 31.19 6.75
C SER A 325 -11.10 29.95 6.26
N ALA A 326 -12.35 30.16 5.85
CA ALA A 326 -13.09 29.16 5.09
C ALA A 326 -12.42 28.94 3.73
N ILE A 327 -12.50 27.70 3.24
CA ILE A 327 -12.05 27.35 1.89
C ILE A 327 -13.30 27.31 1.00
N GLY A 328 -13.68 28.47 0.44
CA GLY A 328 -14.98 28.63 -0.18
C GLY A 328 -16.11 28.31 0.80
N ASP A 329 -17.10 27.54 0.38
CA ASP A 329 -18.20 27.06 1.24
C ASP A 329 -17.86 25.75 1.99
N GLY A 330 -16.60 25.30 1.96
CA GLY A 330 -16.15 24.04 2.55
C GLY A 330 -16.75 22.81 1.85
N VAL A 331 -16.94 21.73 2.60
CA VAL A 331 -17.59 20.50 2.10
C VAL A 331 -18.90 20.22 2.85
N SER A 332 -19.86 19.54 2.22
CA SER A 332 -21.15 19.20 2.85
C SER A 332 -21.83 18.00 2.18
N GLY A 333 -22.88 17.48 2.81
CA GLY A 333 -23.58 16.27 2.42
C GLY A 333 -22.94 15.01 2.99
N GLY A 334 -23.58 13.85 2.84
CA GLY A 334 -23.13 12.60 3.46
C GLY A 334 -23.09 12.68 5.00
N ASP A 335 -22.00 12.18 5.59
CA ASP A 335 -21.74 12.24 7.05
C ASP A 335 -20.93 13.49 7.42
N ASN A 336 -20.58 14.33 6.44
CA ASN A 336 -19.87 15.59 6.61
C ASN A 336 -18.54 15.47 7.36
N VAL A 337 -17.63 14.64 6.83
CA VAL A 337 -16.30 14.47 7.42
C VAL A 337 -15.22 14.42 6.35
N VAL A 338 -14.09 15.07 6.63
CA VAL A 338 -12.85 14.96 5.87
C VAL A 338 -11.93 13.97 6.55
N TYR A 339 -11.54 12.91 5.83
CA TYR A 339 -10.65 11.86 6.34
C TYR A 339 -9.20 12.01 5.84
N ALA A 340 -9.01 12.56 4.63
CA ALA A 340 -7.70 12.66 4.01
C ALA A 340 -7.51 14.01 3.32
N LEU A 341 -6.30 14.53 3.41
CA LEU A 341 -5.84 15.73 2.73
C LEU A 341 -4.51 15.41 2.03
N ALA A 342 -4.35 15.88 0.80
CA ALA A 342 -3.08 15.81 0.07
C ALA A 342 -2.83 17.10 -0.70
N VAL A 343 -1.57 17.55 -0.72
CA VAL A 343 -1.16 18.77 -1.43
C VAL A 343 -0.49 18.35 -2.73
N GLY A 344 -1.03 18.84 -3.85
CA GLY A 344 -0.49 18.64 -5.19
C GLY A 344 0.31 19.83 -5.70
N ALA A 345 0.66 19.76 -6.99
CA ALA A 345 1.49 20.76 -7.64
C ALA A 345 0.91 22.18 -7.52
N GLY A 346 1.72 23.10 -7.00
CA GLY A 346 1.35 24.50 -6.83
C GLY A 346 0.29 24.77 -5.77
N GLY A 347 0.22 23.91 -4.75
CA GLY A 347 -0.63 24.09 -3.57
C GLY A 347 -2.08 23.66 -3.76
N SER A 348 -2.40 22.96 -4.86
CA SER A 348 -3.74 22.37 -5.03
C SER A 348 -4.03 21.41 -3.89
N LEU A 349 -5.14 21.63 -3.19
CA LEU A 349 -5.54 20.81 -2.05
C LEU A 349 -6.57 19.77 -2.50
N TYR A 350 -6.17 18.50 -2.49
CA TYR A 350 -7.08 17.38 -2.66
C TYR A 350 -7.68 17.00 -1.30
N VAL A 351 -9.00 16.80 -1.30
CA VAL A 351 -9.78 16.54 -0.11
C VAL A 351 -10.59 15.27 -0.32
N GLY A 352 -10.42 14.29 0.55
CA GLY A 352 -11.14 13.02 0.53
C GLY A 352 -11.89 12.81 1.85
N GLY A 353 -13.10 12.28 1.77
CA GLY A 353 -13.92 12.07 2.96
C GLY A 353 -15.27 11.45 2.67
N HIS A 354 -16.27 11.75 3.50
CA HIS A 354 -17.66 11.36 3.29
C HIS A 354 -18.56 12.60 3.17
N PHE A 355 -18.45 13.28 2.01
CA PHE A 355 -19.25 14.44 1.62
C PHE A 355 -19.80 14.28 0.19
N THR A 356 -20.76 15.10 -0.25
CA THR A 356 -21.29 15.05 -1.63
C THR A 356 -21.20 16.38 -2.38
N THR A 357 -20.74 17.43 -1.70
CA THR A 357 -20.64 18.79 -2.23
C THR A 357 -19.36 19.45 -1.72
N ALA A 358 -18.66 20.20 -2.56
CA ALA A 358 -17.52 21.03 -2.20
C ALA A 358 -17.63 22.41 -2.84
N GLY A 359 -17.67 23.49 -2.04
CA GLY A 359 -17.79 24.85 -2.56
C GLY A 359 -19.01 25.11 -3.44
N GLY A 360 -20.14 24.47 -3.13
CA GLY A 360 -21.36 24.51 -3.95
C GLY A 360 -21.33 23.66 -5.23
N VAL A 361 -20.20 23.02 -5.54
CA VAL A 361 -20.07 22.08 -6.66
C VAL A 361 -20.43 20.67 -6.17
N SER A 362 -21.22 19.95 -6.95
CA SER A 362 -21.49 18.52 -6.71
C SER A 362 -20.18 17.74 -6.86
N ALA A 363 -19.71 17.13 -5.77
CA ALA A 363 -18.44 16.43 -5.71
C ALA A 363 -18.58 15.24 -4.77
N GLY A 364 -18.75 14.04 -5.33
CA GLY A 364 -18.89 12.81 -4.55
C GLY A 364 -17.60 12.48 -3.81
N HIS A 365 -17.53 12.71 -2.51
CA HIS A 365 -16.49 12.25 -1.57
C HIS A 365 -15.04 12.65 -1.86
N ILE A 366 -14.78 13.35 -2.96
CA ILE A 366 -13.47 13.85 -3.37
C ILE A 366 -13.60 15.15 -4.15
N ALA A 367 -12.73 16.11 -3.86
CA ALA A 367 -12.69 17.40 -4.53
C ALA A 367 -11.27 17.97 -4.52
N VAL A 368 -11.00 18.94 -5.41
CA VAL A 368 -9.76 19.73 -5.39
C VAL A 368 -10.09 21.21 -5.27
N TRP A 369 -9.40 21.87 -4.34
CA TRP A 369 -9.41 23.32 -4.25
C TRP A 369 -8.11 23.89 -4.83
N SER A 370 -8.24 24.92 -5.66
CA SER A 370 -7.09 25.61 -6.26
C SER A 370 -6.82 26.93 -5.54
N PRO A 371 -5.67 27.10 -4.86
CA PRO A 371 -5.32 28.39 -4.26
C PRO A 371 -5.13 29.50 -5.29
N ARG A 372 -4.81 29.16 -6.55
CA ARG A 372 -4.59 30.15 -7.61
C ARG A 372 -5.87 30.81 -8.08
N THR A 373 -6.96 30.04 -8.16
CA THR A 373 -8.25 30.54 -8.63
C THR A 373 -9.22 30.82 -7.47
N GLY A 374 -8.96 30.25 -6.29
CA GLY A 374 -9.88 30.28 -5.16
C GLY A 374 -11.13 29.43 -5.36
N LEU A 375 -11.15 28.57 -6.38
CA LEU A 375 -12.31 27.78 -6.78
C LEU A 375 -12.16 26.30 -6.43
N TRP A 376 -13.32 25.69 -6.21
CA TRP A 376 -13.48 24.25 -6.10
C TRP A 376 -13.75 23.62 -7.45
N TYR A 377 -13.16 22.45 -7.67
CA TYR A 377 -13.40 21.62 -8.83
C TYR A 377 -13.74 20.21 -8.36
N ALA A 378 -14.84 19.68 -8.88
CA ALA A 378 -15.09 18.25 -8.82
C ALA A 378 -14.08 17.52 -9.71
N LEU A 379 -13.68 16.32 -9.28
CA LEU A 379 -12.87 15.43 -10.11
C LEU A 379 -13.87 14.50 -10.81
N GLY A 380 -14.28 14.86 -12.03
CA GLY A 380 -15.39 14.19 -12.71
C GLY A 380 -16.66 14.18 -11.87
N ASP A 381 -17.37 13.05 -11.82
CA ASP A 381 -18.55 12.87 -10.94
C ASP A 381 -18.18 12.51 -9.49
N GLY A 382 -16.88 12.40 -9.16
CA GLY A 382 -16.39 11.99 -7.85
C GLY A 382 -16.45 10.48 -7.62
N MET A 383 -16.54 10.06 -6.37
CA MET A 383 -16.67 8.67 -5.93
C MET A 383 -18.10 8.37 -5.50
N ASP A 384 -18.51 7.10 -5.56
CA ASP A 384 -19.81 6.63 -5.05
C ASP A 384 -19.83 6.32 -3.54
N ASN A 385 -18.68 6.35 -2.88
CA ASN A 385 -18.55 6.17 -1.43
C ASN A 385 -17.29 6.85 -0.87
N TRP A 386 -17.07 6.75 0.45
CA TRP A 386 -16.02 7.49 1.15
C TRP A 386 -14.59 7.24 0.63
N VAL A 387 -13.79 8.30 0.66
CA VAL A 387 -12.33 8.25 0.42
C VAL A 387 -11.60 8.32 1.76
N HIS A 388 -10.66 7.40 1.98
CA HIS A 388 -9.94 7.26 3.25
C HIS A 388 -8.45 7.61 3.14
N ALA A 389 -7.84 7.40 1.98
CA ALA A 389 -6.43 7.67 1.73
C ALA A 389 -6.26 8.41 0.41
N LEU A 390 -5.33 9.36 0.38
CA LEU A 390 -4.92 10.11 -0.80
C LEU A 390 -3.40 10.15 -0.85
N VAL A 391 -2.83 9.96 -2.04
CA VAL A 391 -1.42 10.25 -2.31
C VAL A 391 -1.30 10.93 -3.68
N VAL A 392 -0.42 11.93 -3.78
CA VAL A 392 -0.09 12.59 -5.04
C VAL A 392 1.30 12.12 -5.44
N ASP A 393 1.43 11.63 -6.68
CA ASP A 393 2.70 11.19 -7.24
C ASP A 393 2.74 11.45 -8.75
N GLY A 394 3.89 11.90 -9.27
CA GLY A 394 4.06 12.16 -10.70
C GLY A 394 3.12 13.22 -11.31
N GLY A 395 2.39 13.98 -10.50
CA GLY A 395 1.32 14.89 -10.94
C GLY A 395 -0.08 14.26 -10.96
N ASP A 396 -0.17 12.96 -10.72
CA ASP A 396 -1.41 12.23 -10.56
C ASP A 396 -1.87 12.20 -9.11
N LEU A 397 -3.18 12.05 -8.92
CA LEU A 397 -3.77 11.74 -7.62
C LEU A 397 -4.24 10.30 -7.59
N TYR A 398 -3.86 9.57 -6.55
CA TYR A 398 -4.39 8.25 -6.25
C TYR A 398 -5.30 8.34 -5.03
N ALA A 399 -6.49 7.77 -5.16
CA ALA A 399 -7.49 7.72 -4.11
C ALA A 399 -7.77 6.28 -3.72
N GLY A 400 -7.85 6.03 -2.42
CA GLY A 400 -8.19 4.73 -1.82
C GLY A 400 -9.30 4.88 -0.79
N GLY A 401 -10.26 3.95 -0.77
CA GLY A 401 -11.38 4.06 0.16
C GLY A 401 -12.40 2.94 0.06
N GLY A 402 -13.65 3.24 0.40
CA GLY A 402 -14.80 2.31 0.39
C GLY A 402 -15.65 2.37 -0.88
N PHE A 403 -15.20 3.08 -1.91
CA PHE A 403 -15.93 3.31 -3.17
C PHE A 403 -15.76 2.16 -4.16
N THR A 404 -16.73 1.97 -5.04
CA THR A 404 -16.64 1.04 -6.18
C THR A 404 -16.55 1.76 -7.52
N THR A 405 -17.01 3.01 -7.59
CA THR A 405 -17.05 3.81 -8.81
C THR A 405 -16.29 5.13 -8.60
N ALA A 406 -15.52 5.53 -9.61
CA ALA A 406 -14.85 6.82 -9.71
C ALA A 406 -15.23 7.49 -11.04
N GLY A 407 -16.06 8.53 -11.01
CA GLY A 407 -16.69 9.08 -12.20
C GLY A 407 -17.65 8.07 -12.82
N ASP A 408 -17.44 7.79 -14.10
CA ASP A 408 -18.11 6.74 -14.87
C ASP A 408 -17.33 5.41 -14.88
N VAL A 409 -16.23 5.33 -14.14
CA VAL A 409 -15.33 4.18 -14.15
C VAL A 409 -15.58 3.28 -12.95
N ASN A 410 -15.76 1.99 -13.21
CA ASN A 410 -15.71 0.96 -12.18
C ASN A 410 -14.26 0.77 -11.69
N ALA A 411 -13.95 1.38 -10.55
CA ALA A 411 -12.59 1.50 -10.04
C ALA A 411 -12.26 0.47 -8.95
N ASN A 412 -13.27 -0.03 -8.22
CA ASN A 412 -13.14 -0.95 -7.10
C ASN A 412 -12.07 -0.52 -6.07
N TYR A 413 -12.44 0.42 -5.20
CA TYR A 413 -11.71 0.88 -4.01
C TYR A 413 -10.39 1.62 -4.23
N VAL A 414 -9.89 1.71 -5.48
CA VAL A 414 -8.71 2.50 -5.84
C VAL A 414 -8.85 3.10 -7.23
N ALA A 415 -8.52 4.38 -7.37
CA ALA A 415 -8.60 5.10 -8.65
C ALA A 415 -7.45 6.09 -8.82
N ARG A 416 -7.09 6.36 -10.08
CA ARG A 416 -6.08 7.35 -10.47
C ARG A 416 -6.76 8.47 -11.24
N TRP A 417 -6.46 9.70 -10.85
CA TRP A 417 -6.84 10.93 -11.54
C TRP A 417 -5.59 11.56 -12.17
N ASP A 418 -5.63 11.75 -13.49
CA ASP A 418 -4.49 12.26 -14.27
C ASP A 418 -4.55 13.77 -14.53
N GLY A 419 -5.44 14.48 -13.84
CA GLY A 419 -5.73 15.88 -14.09
C GLY A 419 -6.93 16.12 -15.01
N SER A 420 -7.38 15.11 -15.75
CA SER A 420 -8.47 15.22 -16.72
C SER A 420 -9.59 14.21 -16.53
N GLY A 421 -9.27 12.99 -16.08
CA GLY A 421 -10.25 11.93 -15.90
C GLY A 421 -9.84 10.89 -14.88
N TRP A 422 -10.83 10.14 -14.39
CA TRP A 422 -10.60 8.96 -13.58
C TRP A 422 -10.23 7.77 -14.45
N SER A 423 -9.33 6.95 -13.94
CA SER A 423 -8.99 5.65 -14.50
C SER A 423 -8.99 4.61 -13.39
N ALA A 424 -9.53 3.43 -13.71
CA ALA A 424 -9.35 2.25 -12.89
C ALA A 424 -7.89 1.81 -13.01
N LEU A 425 -7.34 1.31 -11.91
CA LEU A 425 -6.06 0.62 -11.94
C LEU A 425 -6.38 -0.87 -12.10
N GLY A 426 -6.27 -1.38 -13.32
CA GLY A 426 -6.63 -2.77 -13.65
C GLY A 426 -8.08 -3.08 -13.25
N GLY A 427 -8.30 -4.19 -12.54
CA GLY A 427 -9.63 -4.53 -11.98
C GLY A 427 -9.91 -3.99 -10.57
N GLY A 428 -9.04 -3.14 -10.02
CA GLY A 428 -9.09 -2.61 -8.65
C GLY A 428 -8.98 -3.69 -7.57
N MET A 429 -9.51 -3.43 -6.37
CA MET A 429 -9.37 -4.28 -5.18
C MET A 429 -10.65 -5.06 -4.84
N SER A 430 -10.55 -6.08 -4.00
CA SER A 430 -11.73 -6.82 -3.51
C SER A 430 -12.40 -6.22 -2.27
N SER A 431 -11.78 -5.23 -1.63
CA SER A 431 -12.27 -4.56 -0.41
C SER A 431 -11.53 -3.22 -0.21
N SER A 432 -11.84 -2.54 0.88
CA SER A 432 -11.37 -1.19 1.18
C SER A 432 -9.85 -1.05 1.25
N VAL A 433 -9.38 0.08 0.74
CA VAL A 433 -7.99 0.56 0.89
C VAL A 433 -7.92 1.52 2.08
N ARG A 434 -6.99 1.27 2.99
CA ARG A 434 -6.79 2.05 4.23
C ARG A 434 -5.57 2.96 4.17
N ALA A 435 -4.53 2.56 3.44
CA ALA A 435 -3.29 3.32 3.31
C ALA A 435 -2.78 3.27 1.88
N LEU A 436 -2.22 4.38 1.43
CA LEU A 436 -1.54 4.52 0.15
C LEU A 436 -0.15 5.10 0.38
N ALA A 437 0.82 4.66 -0.41
CA ALA A 437 2.15 5.24 -0.51
C ALA A 437 2.62 5.15 -1.96
N ALA A 438 3.51 6.05 -2.37
CA ALA A 438 4.13 6.01 -3.68
C ALA A 438 5.65 6.14 -3.55
N ASP A 439 6.38 5.52 -4.48
CA ASP A 439 7.84 5.70 -4.59
C ASP A 439 8.22 6.61 -5.76
N GLU A 440 9.46 7.09 -5.76
CA GLU A 440 9.98 7.99 -6.79
C GLU A 440 10.04 7.35 -8.19
N SER A 441 9.87 6.02 -8.29
CA SER A 441 9.81 5.30 -9.56
C SER A 441 8.39 5.28 -10.15
N GLY A 442 7.42 5.91 -9.49
CA GLY A 442 6.03 5.95 -9.92
C GLY A 442 5.22 4.71 -9.52
N ASN A 443 5.73 3.87 -8.60
CA ASN A 443 4.96 2.74 -8.11
C ASN A 443 4.00 3.21 -7.02
N LEU A 444 2.76 2.73 -7.08
CA LEU A 444 1.78 2.89 -6.01
C LEU A 444 1.71 1.62 -5.16
N TYR A 445 1.78 1.78 -3.86
CA TYR A 445 1.53 0.74 -2.87
C TYR A 445 0.20 1.00 -2.18
N ALA A 446 -0.66 -0.01 -2.12
CA ALA A 446 -1.93 0.06 -1.42
C ALA A 446 -1.98 -1.02 -0.33
N GLY A 447 -2.42 -0.63 0.86
CA GLY A 447 -2.62 -1.50 2.01
C GLY A 447 -4.05 -1.40 2.55
N GLY A 448 -4.66 -2.51 2.95
CA GLY A 448 -6.02 -2.49 3.49
C GLY A 448 -6.62 -3.86 3.79
N GLU A 449 -7.93 -3.97 3.56
CA GLU A 449 -8.75 -5.15 3.91
C GLU A 449 -8.93 -6.13 2.75
N PHE A 450 -8.47 -5.79 1.55
CA PHE A 450 -8.64 -6.60 0.34
C PHE A 450 -7.76 -7.85 0.34
N ILE A 451 -8.16 -8.86 -0.41
CA ILE A 451 -7.40 -10.11 -0.59
C ILE A 451 -7.01 -10.35 -2.05
N THR A 452 -7.72 -9.73 -3.01
CA THR A 452 -7.36 -9.76 -4.42
C THR A 452 -7.29 -8.35 -5.02
N ALA A 453 -6.46 -8.21 -6.06
CA ALA A 453 -6.35 -7.01 -6.89
C ALA A 453 -6.34 -7.42 -8.38
N GLY A 454 -7.26 -6.88 -9.18
CA GLY A 454 -7.39 -7.27 -10.59
C GLY A 454 -7.64 -8.77 -10.82
N GLY A 455 -8.23 -9.46 -9.84
CA GLY A 455 -8.40 -10.92 -9.83
C GLY A 455 -7.16 -11.72 -9.41
N VAL A 456 -6.02 -11.06 -9.17
CA VAL A 456 -4.80 -11.67 -8.64
C VAL A 456 -4.87 -11.73 -7.12
N PRO A 457 -4.58 -12.88 -6.48
CA PRO A 457 -4.40 -12.95 -5.03
C PRO A 457 -3.17 -12.16 -4.60
N VAL A 458 -3.38 -11.17 -3.73
CA VAL A 458 -2.32 -10.24 -3.27
C VAL A 458 -2.24 -10.14 -1.74
N ASN A 459 -3.33 -10.47 -1.03
CA ASN A 459 -3.44 -10.44 0.44
C ASN A 459 -2.99 -9.12 1.08
N HIS A 460 -3.93 -8.18 1.22
CA HIS A 460 -3.87 -6.96 2.04
C HIS A 460 -2.80 -5.90 1.66
N ILE A 461 -1.84 -6.21 0.80
CA ILE A 461 -0.83 -5.29 0.28
C ILE A 461 -0.55 -5.60 -1.20
N VAL A 462 -0.40 -4.56 -2.01
CA VAL A 462 -0.18 -4.70 -3.46
C VAL A 462 0.59 -3.52 -4.04
N ARG A 463 1.31 -3.76 -5.14
CA ARG A 463 2.03 -2.75 -5.93
C ARG A 463 1.41 -2.60 -7.31
N TRP A 464 1.19 -1.36 -7.74
CA TRP A 464 0.95 -0.98 -9.13
C TRP A 464 2.24 -0.42 -9.71
N ASP A 465 2.66 -0.92 -10.88
CA ASP A 465 3.87 -0.46 -11.58
C ASP A 465 3.59 0.45 -12.78
N GLY A 466 2.35 0.94 -12.91
CA GLY A 466 1.87 1.69 -14.07
C GLY A 466 1.13 0.83 -15.11
N SER A 467 1.33 -0.49 -15.09
CA SER A 467 0.78 -1.42 -16.08
C SER A 467 -0.10 -2.51 -15.49
N GLY A 468 0.19 -2.96 -14.26
CA GLY A 468 -0.54 -4.04 -13.62
C GLY A 468 -0.35 -4.11 -12.11
N TRP A 469 -1.23 -4.88 -11.48
CA TRP A 469 -1.11 -5.24 -10.07
C TRP A 469 -0.17 -6.42 -9.92
N SER A 470 0.80 -6.28 -9.02
CA SER A 470 1.65 -7.36 -8.55
C SER A 470 1.56 -7.47 -7.05
N ALA A 471 1.44 -8.69 -6.56
CA ALA A 471 1.56 -8.94 -5.14
C ALA A 471 3.00 -8.67 -4.71
N LEU A 472 3.19 -8.17 -3.49
CA LEU A 472 4.52 -8.05 -2.91
C LEU A 472 4.91 -9.41 -2.35
N GLY A 473 5.99 -9.98 -2.87
CA GLY A 473 6.45 -11.32 -2.53
C GLY A 473 5.65 -12.45 -3.19
N GLY A 474 6.33 -13.55 -3.51
CA GLY A 474 5.81 -14.76 -4.16
C GLY A 474 5.43 -14.58 -5.65
N GLY A 475 5.93 -15.50 -6.48
CA GLY A 475 5.78 -15.54 -7.94
C GLY A 475 7.09 -15.40 -8.72
N MET A 476 7.33 -16.27 -9.71
CA MET A 476 8.53 -16.31 -10.56
C MET A 476 8.86 -14.95 -11.19
N ASN A 477 9.96 -14.32 -10.79
CA ASN A 477 10.57 -13.31 -11.64
C ASN A 477 11.10 -13.99 -12.92
N ASN A 478 10.73 -13.40 -14.06
CA ASN A 478 11.14 -13.68 -15.46
C ASN A 478 10.37 -14.75 -16.23
N THR A 479 9.50 -14.28 -17.14
CA THR A 479 9.78 -14.39 -18.58
C THR A 479 9.40 -13.12 -19.30
#